data_AF-A0AA39XG83-F1
#
_entry.id   AF-A0AA39XG83-F1
#
_cell.length_a   1.000
_cell.length_b   1.000
_cell.length_c   1.000
_cell.angle_alpha   90.00
_cell.angle_beta   90.00
_cell.angle_gamma   90.00
#
_symmetry.space_group_name_H-M   'P 1'
#
loop_
_entity.id
_entity.type
_entity.pdbx_description
1 polymer ?
#
loop_
_entity_poly.entity_id
_entity_poly.type
_entity_poly.pdbx_seq_one_letter_code
_entity_poly.pdbx_strand_id
1 'polypeptide(L)'
;NPALQSKLAQMRLTLAPLVQLTTGEIHPSFPSTLLSFWLLTDPELEELASFYHQRTPCQWTWRYPCPVRWGEGLTIEAKRRKIGRFIGLRGCESPV
;
A
#
# COMPACT_ATOMS: atom_id res chain seq x y z
N ASN A 1 -20.57 -9.01 -20.89
CA ASN A 1 -19.92 -7.69 -20.77
C ASN A 1 -18.39 -7.87 -20.76
N PRO A 2 -17.70 -7.74 -21.91
CA PRO A 2 -16.25 -7.95 -22.03
C PRO A 2 -15.38 -6.98 -21.21
N ALA A 3 -15.84 -5.74 -21.03
CA ALA A 3 -15.13 -4.75 -20.22
C ALA A 3 -15.09 -5.17 -18.74
N LEU A 4 -16.21 -5.68 -18.21
CA LEU A 4 -16.28 -6.21 -16.85
C LEU A 4 -15.32 -7.40 -16.67
N GLN A 5 -15.29 -8.33 -17.62
CA GLN A 5 -14.39 -9.48 -17.55
C GLN A 5 -12.92 -9.07 -17.55
N SER A 6 -12.54 -8.10 -18.39
CA SER A 6 -11.20 -7.54 -18.43
C SER A 6 -10.82 -6.87 -17.10
N LYS A 7 -11.76 -6.15 -16.48
CA LYS A 7 -11.55 -5.53 -15.17
C LYS A 7 -11.38 -6.58 -14.07
N LEU A 8 -12.20 -7.63 -14.07
CA LEU A 8 -12.07 -8.74 -13.11
C LEU A 8 -10.73 -9.46 -13.26
N ALA A 9 -10.26 -9.69 -14.49
CA ALA A 9 -8.93 -10.23 -14.73
C ALA A 9 -7.82 -9.34 -14.15
N GLN A 10 -7.92 -8.01 -14.34
CA GLN A 10 -7.01 -7.05 -13.72
C GLN A 10 -7.06 -7.11 -12.18
N MET A 11 -8.26 -7.18 -11.59
CA MET A 11 -8.45 -7.25 -10.14
C MET A 11 -7.90 -8.52 -9.51
N ARG A 12 -7.76 -9.60 -10.28
CA ARG A 12 -7.17 -10.88 -9.85
C ARG A 12 -5.64 -10.93 -9.91
N LEU A 13 -4.96 -9.90 -10.44
CA LEU A 13 -3.51 -9.84 -10.46
C LEU A 13 -2.97 -9.93 -9.02
N THR A 14 -2.00 -10.82 -8.81
CA THR A 14 -1.37 -11.05 -7.50
C THR A 14 -0.31 -9.98 -7.24
N LEU A 15 -0.18 -9.60 -5.97
CA LEU A 15 0.84 -8.67 -5.50
C LEU A 15 1.94 -9.45 -4.77
N ALA A 16 3.20 -9.11 -5.04
CA ALA A 16 4.31 -9.65 -4.29
C ALA A 16 4.33 -9.05 -2.88
N PRO A 17 4.56 -9.85 -1.82
CA PRO A 17 4.62 -9.35 -0.46
C PRO A 17 5.85 -8.45 -0.24
N LEU A 18 5.68 -7.44 0.62
CA LEU A 18 6.78 -6.66 1.16
C LEU A 18 7.05 -7.11 2.60
N VAL A 19 8.32 -7.17 2.99
CA VAL A 19 8.75 -7.51 4.35
C VAL A 19 9.15 -6.26 5.14
N GLN A 20 8.93 -6.26 6.45
CA GLN A 20 9.43 -5.22 7.33
C GLN A 20 10.95 -5.34 7.49
N LEU A 21 11.68 -4.23 7.40
CA LEU A 21 13.14 -4.25 7.42
C LEU A 21 13.79 -4.72 8.73
N THR A 22 13.07 -4.68 9.84
CA THR A 22 13.59 -5.05 11.17
C THR A 22 13.32 -6.51 11.53
N THR A 23 12.16 -7.04 11.16
CA THR A 23 11.70 -8.38 11.54
C THR A 23 11.75 -9.37 10.39
N GLY A 24 11.72 -8.90 9.15
CA GLY A 24 11.54 -9.75 7.97
C GLY A 24 10.10 -10.27 7.80
N GLU A 25 9.16 -9.83 8.65
CA GLU A 25 7.77 -10.29 8.62
C GLU A 25 6.92 -9.50 7.61
N ILE A 26 5.81 -10.11 7.19
CA ILE A 26 4.80 -9.49 6.33
C ILE A 26 3.61 -9.11 7.20
N HIS A 27 3.07 -7.91 7.02
CA HIS A 27 1.87 -7.50 7.72
C HIS A 27 0.68 -8.43 7.38
N PRO A 28 -0.13 -8.90 8.35
CA PRO A 28 -1.24 -9.82 8.09
C PRO A 28 -2.25 -9.30 7.06
N SER A 29 -2.53 -7.99 7.08
CA SER A 29 -3.42 -7.33 6.12
C SER A 29 -2.73 -6.90 4.82
N PHE A 30 -1.50 -7.36 4.53
CA PHE A 30 -0.87 -7.04 3.26
C PHE A 30 -1.69 -7.63 2.10
N PRO A 31 -2.08 -6.82 1.10
CA PRO A 31 -2.99 -7.28 0.06
C PRO A 31 -2.31 -8.29 -0.86
N SER A 32 -2.91 -9.47 -1.04
CA SER A 32 -2.41 -10.52 -1.93
C SER A 32 -2.79 -10.31 -3.40
N THR A 33 -3.82 -9.48 -3.66
CA THR A 33 -4.30 -9.15 -5.01
C THR A 33 -4.59 -7.67 -5.16
N LEU A 34 -4.69 -7.20 -6.40
CA LEU A 34 -5.09 -5.83 -6.69
C LEU A 34 -6.50 -5.51 -6.17
N LEU A 35 -7.43 -6.47 -6.19
CA LEU A 35 -8.75 -6.31 -5.57
C LEU A 35 -8.63 -6.07 -4.05
N SER A 36 -7.88 -6.93 -3.35
CA SER A 36 -7.68 -6.82 -1.91
C SER A 36 -7.06 -5.48 -1.52
N PHE A 37 -6.14 -4.95 -2.33
CA PHE A 37 -5.58 -3.61 -2.12
C PHE A 37 -6.66 -2.52 -2.15
N TRP A 38 -7.56 -2.55 -3.13
CA TRP A 38 -8.65 -1.55 -3.23
C TRP A 38 -9.69 -1.68 -2.12
N LEU A 39 -9.78 -2.84 -1.47
CA LEU A 39 -10.69 -3.11 -0.35
C LEU A 39 -10.10 -2.76 1.02
N LEU A 40 -8.81 -2.39 1.11
CA LEU A 40 -8.19 -1.97 2.38
C LEU A 40 -8.98 -0.82 3.01
N THR A 41 -9.31 -1.00 4.28
CA THR A 41 -10.01 -0.05 5.13
C THR A 41 -9.06 1.03 5.66
N ASP A 42 -9.62 2.11 6.20
CA ASP A 42 -8.82 3.18 6.80
C ASP A 42 -7.90 2.68 7.94
N PRO A 43 -8.39 1.87 8.91
CA PRO A 43 -7.52 1.30 9.94
C PRO A 43 -6.40 0.42 9.39
N GLU A 44 -6.69 -0.45 8.42
CA GLU A 44 -5.66 -1.33 7.83
C GLU A 44 -4.56 -0.53 7.12
N LEU A 45 -4.91 0.58 6.46
CA LEU A 45 -3.92 1.47 5.83
C LEU A 45 -3.03 2.15 6.87
N GLU A 46 -3.62 2.59 7.99
CA GLU A 46 -2.88 3.17 9.12
C GLU A 46 -1.94 2.18 9.80
N GLU A 47 -2.39 0.93 9.97
CA GLU A 47 -1.59 -0.16 10.51
C GLU A 47 -0.44 -0.53 9.58
N LEU A 48 -0.70 -0.66 8.28
CA LEU A 48 0.34 -0.89 7.26
C LEU A 48 1.40 0.22 7.28
N ALA A 49 0.98 1.48 7.30
CA ALA A 49 1.90 2.61 7.36
C ALA A 49 2.75 2.60 8.65
N SER A 50 2.17 2.22 9.77
CA SER A 50 2.87 2.11 11.06
C SER A 50 3.88 0.95 11.05
N PHE A 51 3.44 -0.24 10.63
CA PHE A 51 4.24 -1.46 10.55
C PHE A 51 5.49 -1.27 9.68
N TYR A 52 5.35 -0.61 8.53
CA TYR A 52 6.48 -0.35 7.63
C TYR A 52 7.23 0.97 7.92
N HIS A 53 7.15 1.52 9.13
CA HIS A 53 7.87 2.74 9.55
C HIS A 53 7.56 3.98 8.69
N GLN A 54 6.41 4.05 8.01
CA GLN A 54 6.01 5.17 7.17
C GLN A 54 5.15 6.20 7.94
N ARG A 55 4.38 5.75 8.94
CA ARG A 55 3.55 6.63 9.79
C ARG A 55 4.35 7.42 10.80
N THR A 56 5.25 6.73 11.52
CA THR A 56 6.15 7.34 12.52
C THR A 56 7.58 7.15 12.02
N PRO A 57 8.11 8.12 11.24
CA PRO A 57 9.41 7.95 10.59
C PRO A 57 10.54 7.71 11.59
N CYS A 58 11.48 6.85 11.20
CA CYS A 58 12.67 6.51 11.97
C CYS A 58 13.84 6.18 11.01
N GLN A 59 14.95 5.69 11.55
CA GLN A 59 16.14 5.32 10.75
C GLN A 59 15.87 4.28 9.64
N TRP A 60 14.77 3.53 9.71
CA TRP A 60 14.40 2.51 8.71
C TRP A 60 13.53 3.06 7.57
N THR A 61 12.85 4.18 7.75
CA THR A 61 11.87 4.72 6.79
C THR A 61 12.46 4.89 5.40
N TRP A 62 13.63 5.50 5.32
CA TRP A 62 14.33 5.82 4.07
C TRP A 62 15.06 4.63 3.44
N ARG A 63 15.04 3.46 4.10
CA ARG A 63 15.64 2.22 3.56
C ARG A 63 14.66 1.38 2.76
N TYR A 64 13.37 1.68 2.79
CA TYR A 64 12.42 1.05 1.87
C TYR A 64 12.58 1.61 0.45
N PRO A 65 12.22 0.85 -0.60
CA PRO A 65 12.43 1.28 -1.99
C PRO A 65 11.70 2.57 -2.37
N CYS A 66 10.47 2.75 -1.88
CA CYS A 66 9.59 3.85 -2.26
C CYS A 66 8.98 4.54 -1.03
N PRO A 67 9.78 5.20 -0.16
CA PRO A 67 9.27 5.76 1.09
C PRO A 67 8.21 6.84 0.83
N VAL A 68 7.24 6.94 1.74
CA VAL A 68 6.15 7.89 1.68
C VAL A 68 6.03 8.70 2.96
N ARG A 69 5.68 9.98 2.83
CA ARG A 69 5.33 10.81 3.99
C ARG A 69 3.89 10.56 4.38
N TRP A 70 3.66 10.06 5.59
CA TRP A 70 2.33 9.97 6.19
C TRP A 70 2.06 11.25 6.99
N GLY A 71 1.00 11.96 6.63
CA GLY A 71 0.59 13.20 7.30
C GLY A 71 -0.67 12.97 8.13
N GLU A 72 -0.99 13.94 8.98
CA GLU A 72 -2.26 13.97 9.68
C GLU A 72 -3.41 14.36 8.73
N GLY A 73 -4.64 13.94 9.06
CA GLY A 73 -5.85 14.35 8.32
C GLY A 73 -5.97 13.84 6.89
N LEU A 74 -5.20 12.81 6.50
CA LEU A 74 -5.32 12.21 5.17
C LEU A 74 -6.68 11.52 4.99
N THR A 75 -7.30 11.68 3.82
CA THR A 75 -8.46 10.87 3.42
C THR A 75 -8.03 9.44 3.09
N ILE A 76 -8.98 8.50 3.09
CA ILE A 76 -8.72 7.09 2.73
C ILE A 76 -8.12 6.95 1.32
N GLU A 77 -8.53 7.77 0.35
CA GLU A 77 -7.97 7.77 -1.00
C GLU A 77 -6.51 8.25 -1.03
N ALA A 78 -6.17 9.26 -0.21
CA ALA A 78 -4.80 9.72 -0.08
C ALA A 78 -3.91 8.65 0.58
N LYS A 79 -4.42 7.97 1.60
CA LYS A 79 -3.75 6.83 2.25
C LYS A 79 -3.53 5.68 1.28
N ARG A 80 -4.56 5.27 0.52
CA ARG A 80 -4.44 4.23 -0.53
C ARG A 80 -3.42 4.59 -1.59
N ARG A 81 -3.39 5.83 -2.09
CA ARG A 81 -2.37 6.27 -3.05
C ARG A 81 -0.96 6.19 -2.46
N LYS A 82 -0.77 6.61 -1.21
CA LYS A 82 0.54 6.51 -0.54
C LYS A 82 0.98 5.05 -0.37
N ILE A 83 0.11 4.17 0.14
CA ILE A 83 0.43 2.74 0.27
C ILE A 83 0.68 2.11 -1.11
N GLY A 84 -0.14 2.42 -2.11
CA GLY A 84 0.04 1.93 -3.48
C GLY A 84 1.41 2.30 -4.04
N ARG A 85 1.83 3.57 -3.90
CA ARG A 85 3.18 4.01 -4.28
C ARG A 85 4.26 3.28 -3.50
N PHE A 86 4.07 3.12 -2.19
CA PHE A 86 5.02 2.47 -1.29
C PHE A 86 5.29 1.01 -1.67
N ILE A 87 4.27 0.26 -2.09
CA ILE A 87 4.39 -1.14 -2.52
C ILE A 87 4.66 -1.29 -4.04
N GLY A 88 4.88 -0.18 -4.76
CA GLY A 88 5.28 -0.21 -6.17
C GLY A 88 4.14 -0.26 -7.20
N LEU A 89 2.91 0.06 -6.83
CA LEU A 89 1.78 0.17 -7.78
C LEU A 89 1.88 1.44 -8.62
N ARG A 90 1.70 1.28 -9.94
CA ARG A 90 1.61 2.39 -10.90
C ARG A 90 0.25 3.10 -10.79
N GLY A 91 0.23 4.40 -11.06
CA GLY A 91 -0.99 5.22 -11.00
C GLY A 91 -1.38 5.66 -9.58
N CYS A 92 -0.54 5.38 -8.58
CA CYS A 92 -0.71 5.82 -7.20
C CYS A 92 0.18 7.02 -6.84
N GLU A 93 0.82 7.64 -7.83
CA GLU A 93 1.66 8.82 -7.65
C GLU A 93 0.79 10.00 -7.20
N SER A 94 1.25 10.74 -6.18
CA SER A 94 0.60 12.00 -5.81
C SER A 94 0.87 13.01 -6.92
N PRO A 95 -0.11 13.85 -7.32
CA PRO A 95 0.16 14.89 -8.30
C PRO A 95 1.32 15.77 -7.82
N VAL A 96 2.19 16.14 -8.75
CA VAL A 96 3.33 17.05 -8.55
C VAL A 96 2.82 18.44 -8.23
#